data_AF-A0A0N4TEC5-F1
#
_entry.id   AF-A0A0N4TEC5-F1
#
_cell.length_a   1.000
_cell.length_b   1.000
_cell.length_c   1.000
_cell.angle_alpha   90.00
_cell.angle_beta   90.00
_cell.angle_gamma   90.00
#
_symmetry.space_group_name_H-M   'P 1'
#
loop_
_entity.id
_entity.type
_entity.pdbx_description
1 polymer ?
#
loop_
_entity_poly.entity_id
_entity_poly.type
_entity_poly.pdbx_seq_one_letter_code
_entity_poly.pdbx_strand_id
1 'polypeptide(L)' 'MLNRKMKTFIKMTCCHPHQITDSLRQSVMIDFRSSEKVHVLLIMMEARLQAELIYFFRALVKFNNSSTVA' A
#
# COMPACT_ATOMS: atom_id res chain seq x y z
N MET A 1 -4.34 -1.56 17.63
CA MET A 1 -4.96 -1.24 16.32
C MET A 1 -4.54 0.17 15.89
N LEU A 2 -4.40 0.44 14.60
CA LEU A 2 -3.90 1.72 14.06
C LEU A 2 -4.88 2.88 14.33
N ASN A 3 -4.36 4.03 14.78
CA ASN A 3 -5.17 5.24 15.00
C ASN A 3 -5.65 5.87 13.67
N ARG A 4 -6.58 6.83 13.74
CA ARG A 4 -7.19 7.47 12.55
C ARG A 4 -6.14 8.14 11.65
N LYS A 5 -5.19 8.88 12.23
CA LYS A 5 -4.12 9.57 11.47
C LYS A 5 -3.27 8.58 10.69
N MET A 6 -2.89 7.48 11.31
CA MET A 6 -2.12 6.40 10.71
C MET A 6 -2.88 5.74 9.55
N LYS A 7 -4.18 5.46 9.72
CA LYS A 7 -5.02 4.93 8.62
C LYS A 7 -5.10 5.90 7.45
N THR A 8 -5.28 7.19 7.71
CA THR A 8 -5.28 8.23 6.67
C THR A 8 -3.93 8.28 5.96
N PHE A 9 -2.82 8.28 6.70
CA PHE A 9 -1.49 8.27 6.13
C PHE A 9 -1.25 7.05 5.22
N ILE A 10 -1.67 5.87 5.66
CA ILE A 10 -1.59 4.64 4.84
C ILE A 10 -2.39 4.79 3.56
N LYS A 11 -3.65 5.23 3.65
CA LYS A 11 -4.50 5.42 2.47
C LYS A 11 -3.92 6.46 1.51
N MET A 12 -3.42 7.58 2.01
CA MET A 12 -2.82 8.61 1.17
C MET A 12 -1.56 8.11 0.49
N THR A 13 -0.68 7.42 1.23
CA THR A 13 0.56 6.90 0.68
C THR A 13 0.32 5.83 -0.38
N CYS A 14 -0.59 4.88 -0.11
CA CYS A 14 -0.87 3.83 -1.07
C CYS A 14 -1.69 4.36 -2.25
N CYS A 15 -2.73 5.16 -2.05
CA CYS A 15 -3.69 5.49 -3.11
C CYS A 15 -3.47 6.86 -3.78
N HIS A 16 -2.90 7.84 -3.09
CA HIS A 16 -2.71 9.21 -3.59
C HIS A 16 -1.34 9.75 -3.18
N PRO A 17 -0.22 9.10 -3.55
CA PRO A 17 1.11 9.45 -3.05
C PRO A 17 1.52 10.89 -3.40
N HIS A 18 1.02 11.42 -4.51
CA HIS A 18 1.23 12.79 -4.97
C HIS A 18 0.59 13.87 -4.07
N GLN A 19 -0.32 13.49 -3.17
CA GLN A 19 -1.02 14.40 -2.25
C GLN A 19 -0.47 14.33 -0.82
N ILE A 20 0.59 13.55 -0.58
CA ILE A 20 1.20 13.48 0.76
C ILE A 20 1.88 14.81 1.07
N THR A 21 1.57 15.36 2.25
CA THR A 21 2.24 16.55 2.78
C THR A 21 3.23 16.18 3.88
N ASP A 22 4.24 17.02 4.08
CA ASP A 22 5.17 16.86 5.20
C ASP A 22 4.47 16.93 6.57
N SER A 23 3.42 17.76 6.70
CA SER A 23 2.61 17.84 7.91
C SER A 23 1.94 16.51 8.25
N LEU A 24 1.39 15.81 7.25
CA LEU A 24 0.77 14.51 7.45
C LEU A 24 1.84 13.47 7.85
N ARG A 25 3.00 13.47 7.20
CA ARG A 25 4.13 12.56 7.50
C ARG A 25 4.69 12.77 8.90
N GLN A 26 4.77 14.01 9.38
CA GLN A 26 5.21 14.34 10.74
C GLN A 26 4.15 14.00 11.80
N SER A 27 2.87 14.01 11.44
CA SER A 27 1.77 13.74 12.39
C SER A 27 1.58 12.27 12.79
N VAL A 28 2.34 11.35 12.18
CA VAL A 28 2.29 9.91 12.41
C VAL A 28 3.67 9.38 12.82
N MET A 29 3.70 8.23 13.51
CA MET A 29 4.94 7.58 13.94
C MET A 29 5.84 8.54 14.74
N ILE A 30 5.25 9.32 15.66
CA ILE A 30 5.95 10.41 16.36
C ILE A 30 7.17 9.88 17.12
N ASP A 31 7.03 8.70 17.73
CA ASP A 31 8.07 8.07 18.55
C ASP A 31 9.04 7.18 17.75
N PHE A 32 8.92 7.16 16.42
CA PHE A 32 9.72 6.28 15.57
C PHE A 32 10.97 7.00 15.06
N ARG A 33 12.09 6.28 15.01
CA ARG A 33 13.31 6.71 14.30
C ARG A 33 13.02 6.84 12.80
N SER A 34 13.82 7.66 12.12
CA SER A 34 13.70 7.84 10.66
C SER A 34 13.81 6.50 9.90
N SER A 35 14.68 5.59 10.35
CA SER A 35 14.81 4.26 9.75
C SER A 35 13.54 3.41 9.91
N GLU A 36 12.87 3.49 11.06
CA GLU A 36 11.60 2.79 11.30
C GLU A 36 10.48 3.36 10.44
N LYS A 37 10.45 4.69 10.23
CA LYS A 37 9.49 5.33 9.31
C LYS A 37 9.69 4.86 7.87
N VAL A 38 10.94 4.79 7.41
CA VAL A 38 11.26 4.24 6.08
C VAL A 38 10.85 2.77 5.99
N HIS A 39 11.08 1.97 7.03
CA HIS A 39 10.66 0.57 7.05
C HIS A 39 9.14 0.41 6.91
N VAL A 40 8.35 1.24 7.60
CA VAL A 40 6.88 1.24 7.44
C VAL A 40 6.47 1.61 6.01
N LEU A 41 7.13 2.58 5.39
CA LEU A 41 6.89 2.93 3.98
C LEU A 41 7.19 1.76 3.04
N LEU A 42 8.29 1.02 3.26
CA LEU A 42 8.62 -0.17 2.48
C LEU A 42 7.52 -1.22 2.59
N ILE A 43 7.07 -1.54 3.82
CA ILE A 43 5.97 -2.48 4.05
C ILE A 43 4.71 -2.05 3.29
N MET A 44 4.37 -0.76 3.31
CA MET A 44 3.19 -0.23 2.64
C MET A 44 3.28 -0.35 1.12
N MET A 45 4.44 -0.09 0.53
CA MET A 45 4.66 -0.19 -0.91
C MET A 45 4.67 -1.65 -1.38
N GLU A 46 5.33 -2.55 -0.65
CA GLU A 46 5.34 -3.98 -0.95
C GLU A 46 3.94 -4.59 -0.85
N ALA A 47 3.17 -4.23 0.19
CA ALA A 47 1.79 -4.69 0.32
C ALA A 47 0.90 -4.20 -0.83
N ARG A 48 1.09 -2.95 -1.29
CA ARG A 48 0.36 -2.42 -2.46
C ARG A 48 0.71 -3.21 -3.72
N LEU A 49 2.00 -3.38 -4.01
CA LEU A 49 2.46 -4.11 -5.20
C LEU A 49 1.95 -5.55 -5.18
N GLN A 50 2.05 -6.22 -4.03
CA GLN A 50 1.57 -7.59 -3.86
C GLN A 50 0.07 -7.70 -4.16
N ALA A 51 -0.75 -6.77 -3.65
CA ALA A 51 -2.18 -6.76 -3.93
C ALA A 51 -2.45 -6.59 -5.43
N GLU A 52 -1.80 -5.63 -6.09
CA GLU A 52 -1.93 -5.39 -7.53
C GLU A 52 -1.58 -6.64 -8.36
N LEU A 53 -0.44 -7.27 -8.05
CA LEU A 53 0.00 -8.49 -8.71
C LEU A 53 -0.99 -9.64 -8.51
N ILE A 54 -1.48 -9.86 -7.29
CA ILE A 54 -2.46 -10.92 -7.01
C ILE A 54 -3.73 -10.70 -7.83
N TYR A 55 -4.26 -9.46 -7.88
CA TYR A 55 -5.45 -9.16 -8.68
C TYR A 55 -5.20 -9.36 -10.17
N PHE A 56 -4.04 -8.93 -10.67
CA PHE A 56 -3.64 -9.10 -12.07
C PHE A 56 -3.50 -10.59 -12.45
N PHE A 57 -2.74 -11.37 -11.67
CA PHE A 57 -2.56 -12.79 -11.93
C PHE A 57 -3.86 -13.58 -11.82
N ARG A 58 -4.73 -13.23 -10.87
CA ARG A 58 -6.07 -13.82 -10.78
C ARG A 58 -6.89 -13.58 -12.06
N ALA A 59 -6.80 -12.39 -12.65
CA ALA A 59 -7.47 -12.09 -13.92
C ALA A 59 -6.87 -12.91 -15.08
N LEU A 60 -5.54 -13.05 -15.13
CA LEU A 60 -4.87 -13.88 -16.14
C LEU A 60 -5.24 -15.35 -16.05
N VAL A 61 -5.25 -15.93 -14.85
CA VAL A 61 -5.67 -17.33 -14.63
C VAL A 61 -7.11 -17.52 -15.06
N LYS A 62 -8.00 -16.57 -14.74
CA LYS A 62 -9.41 -16.62 -15.18
C LYS A 62 -9.52 -16.59 -16.71
N PHE A 63 -8.77 -15.70 -17.38
CA PHE A 63 -8.75 -15.62 -18.83
C PHE A 63 -8.27 -16.92 -19.46
N ASN A 64 -7.12 -17.45 -19.01
CA ASN A 64 -6.57 -18.71 -19.52
C ASN A 64 -7.54 -19.88 -19.34
N ASN A 65 -8.14 -20.02 -18.17
CA ASN A 65 -9.09 -21.10 -17.90
C ASN A 65 -10.37 -20.96 -18.74
N SER A 66 -10.81 -19.76 -19.08
CA SER A 66 -11.90 -19.54 -20.05
C SER A 66 -11.51 -19.95 -21.47
N SER A 67 -10.25 -19.77 -21.87
CA SER A 67 -9.75 -20.15 -23.19
C SER A 67 -9.53 -21.66 -23.36
N THR A 68 -9.22 -22.40 -22.29
CA THR A 68 -9.00 -23.87 -22.35
C THR A 68 -10.29 -24.68 -22.43
N VAL A 69 -11.45 -24.07 -22.16
CA VAL A 69 -12.77 -24.75 -22.15
C VAL A 69 -13.56 -24.51 -23.46
N ALA A 70 -13.04 -23.66 -24.37
CA ALA A 70 -13.58 -23.44 -25.71
C ALA A 70 -12.81 -24.26 -26.75
#